data_AF-A0A959XQH2-F1
#
_entry.id   AF-A0A959XQH2-F1
#
_cell.length_a   1.000
_cell.length_b   1.000
_cell.length_c   1.000
_cell.angle_alpha   90.00
_cell.angle_beta   90.00
_cell.angle_gamma   90.00
#
_symmetry.space_group_name_H-M   'P 1'
#
loop_
_entity.id
_entity.type
_entity.pdbx_description
1 polymer ?
#
loop_
_entity_poly.entity_id
_entity_poly.type
_entity_poly.pdbx_seq_one_letter_code
_entity_poly.pdbx_strand_id
1 'polypeptide(L)'
;MFRWWVVPVLCALAFPQASHGFYIHLHGIVTEHFSGDALKGVQIRLVKDSVDRETVITSGNGKYELYLERGYDYQVWFYRADLVTKHVVIDARKIPLFPDVPFFDMDLQMTMFTWIDGFDVSLYMEPVGRAEYKQSVRNLSWDVEHTKDFQARSNRTMIHYEREVADRERKAALKGTTAKPGRRRRVVDF
;
A
#
# COMPACT_ATOMS: atom_id res chain seq x y z
N MET A 1 26.36 70.68 16.00
CA MET A 1 25.81 69.58 16.83
C MET A 1 24.41 69.24 16.32
N PHE A 2 24.28 68.24 15.43
CA PHE A 2 22.99 67.78 14.92
C PHE A 2 22.90 66.28 15.19
N ARG A 3 21.99 65.88 16.08
CA ARG A 3 21.87 64.52 16.61
C ARG A 3 20.81 63.77 15.81
N TRP A 4 21.24 62.84 14.95
CA TRP A 4 20.37 61.90 14.23
C TRP A 4 19.67 60.98 15.24
N TRP A 5 18.34 60.90 15.16
CA TRP A 5 17.55 59.84 15.79
C TRP A 5 17.19 58.84 14.70
N VAL A 6 17.86 57.69 14.71
CA VAL A 6 17.43 56.52 13.93
C VAL A 6 16.49 55.73 14.82
N VAL A 7 15.19 55.75 14.50
CA VAL A 7 14.20 54.86 15.09
C VAL A 7 14.32 53.51 14.37
N PRO A 8 14.65 52.40 15.05
CA PRO A 8 14.61 51.10 14.41
C PRO A 8 13.15 50.64 14.31
N VAL A 9 12.63 50.57 13.08
CA VAL A 9 11.38 49.88 12.78
C VAL A 9 11.61 48.39 12.97
N LEU A 10 11.11 47.85 14.08
CA LEU A 10 11.09 46.42 14.35
C LEU A 10 9.99 45.79 13.48
N CYS A 11 10.34 45.36 12.27
CA CYS A 11 9.46 44.52 11.44
C CYS A 11 9.32 43.16 12.11
N ALA A 12 8.25 42.97 12.88
CA ALA A 12 7.82 41.65 13.31
C ALA A 12 7.42 40.84 12.06
N LEU A 13 8.28 39.91 11.66
CA LEU A 13 7.95 38.87 10.69
C LEU A 13 6.86 38.00 11.31
N ALA A 14 5.60 38.30 11.00
CA ALA A 14 4.50 37.38 11.21
C ALA A 14 4.76 36.18 10.29
N PHE A 15 5.40 35.14 10.82
CA PHE A 15 5.38 33.84 10.17
C PHE A 15 3.91 33.41 10.10
N PRO A 16 3.31 33.24 8.91
CA PRO A 16 1.99 32.63 8.83
C PRO A 16 2.14 31.22 9.38
N GLN A 17 1.60 30.97 10.58
CA GLN A 17 1.41 29.61 11.05
C GLN A 17 0.45 28.97 10.06
N ALA A 18 0.96 28.06 9.23
CA ALA A 18 0.10 27.22 8.42
C ALA A 18 -0.83 26.48 9.38
N SER A 19 -2.10 26.88 9.42
CA SER A 19 -3.14 26.08 10.05
C SER A 19 -3.21 24.80 9.23
N HIS A 20 -2.64 23.72 9.73
CA HIS A 20 -2.82 22.41 9.13
C HIS A 20 -4.31 22.11 9.20
N GLY A 21 -4.98 22.17 8.05
CA GLY A 21 -6.39 21.78 7.95
C GLY A 21 -6.55 20.31 8.32
N PHE A 22 -7.78 19.91 8.67
CA PHE A 22 -8.08 18.51 8.99
C PHE A 22 -7.62 17.57 7.86
N TYR A 23 -6.99 16.44 8.23
CA TYR A 23 -6.55 15.40 7.31
C TYR A 23 -6.77 14.00 7.90
N ILE A 24 -6.66 12.99 7.04
CA ILE A 24 -6.56 11.59 7.42
C ILE A 24 -5.15 11.15 7.04
N HIS A 25 -4.39 10.69 8.02
CA HIS A 25 -3.08 10.10 7.82
C HIS A 25 -3.23 8.61 7.61
N LEU A 26 -2.95 8.13 6.39
CA LEU A 26 -2.94 6.71 6.08
C LEU A 26 -1.49 6.26 5.92
N HIS A 27 -1.06 5.29 6.70
CA HIS A 27 0.32 4.82 6.66
C HIS A 27 0.40 3.31 6.87
N GLY A 28 1.57 2.74 6.56
CA GLY A 28 1.82 1.32 6.82
C GLY A 28 3.12 0.82 6.21
N ILE A 29 3.29 -0.50 6.23
CA ILE A 29 4.34 -1.23 5.52
C ILE A 29 3.71 -2.17 4.49
N VAL A 30 4.38 -2.31 3.34
CA VAL A 30 4.09 -3.35 2.36
C VAL A 30 5.11 -4.47 2.51
N THR A 31 4.64 -5.69 2.74
CA THR A 31 5.50 -6.87 2.96
C THR A 31 5.15 -8.02 2.03
N GLU A 32 6.11 -8.92 1.84
CA GLU A 32 5.91 -10.20 1.15
C GLU A 32 5.14 -11.15 2.08
N HIS A 33 4.18 -11.89 1.53
CA HIS A 33 3.24 -12.70 2.30
C HIS A 33 3.89 -13.85 3.08
N PHE A 34 4.86 -14.55 2.47
CA PHE A 34 5.50 -15.72 3.04
C PHE A 34 6.74 -15.37 3.87
N SER A 35 7.60 -14.48 3.38
CA SER A 35 8.82 -14.13 4.11
C SER A 35 8.59 -13.03 5.16
N GLY A 36 7.55 -12.21 5.00
CA GLY A 36 7.33 -11.02 5.82
C GLY A 36 8.28 -9.87 5.50
N ASP A 37 9.15 -10.01 4.51
CA ASP A 37 10.14 -9.00 4.15
C ASP A 37 9.48 -7.75 3.58
N ALA A 38 10.04 -6.59 3.89
CA ALA A 38 9.59 -5.33 3.32
C ALA A 38 9.79 -5.29 1.80
N LEU A 39 8.76 -4.85 1.07
CA LEU A 39 8.79 -4.80 -0.38
C LEU A 39 9.14 -3.41 -0.90
N LYS A 40 10.27 -3.31 -1.60
CA LYS A 40 10.67 -2.14 -2.39
C LYS A 40 9.92 -2.10 -3.74
N GLY A 41 9.67 -0.89 -4.24
CA GLY A 41 9.20 -0.67 -5.60
C GLY A 41 7.72 -0.97 -5.82
N VAL A 42 6.94 -1.09 -4.75
CA VAL A 42 5.47 -1.21 -4.86
C VAL A 42 4.92 0.19 -5.11
N GLN A 43 4.14 0.32 -6.19
CA GLN A 43 3.41 1.54 -6.53
C GLN A 43 2.11 1.58 -5.74
N ILE A 44 1.93 2.63 -4.96
CA ILE A 44 0.76 2.89 -4.14
C ILE A 44 0.05 4.08 -4.76
N ARG A 45 -1.01 3.80 -5.53
CA ARG A 45 -1.77 4.81 -6.28
C ARG A 45 -3.00 5.21 -5.50
N LEU A 46 -3.14 6.52 -5.29
CA LEU A 46 -4.34 7.12 -4.70
C LEU A 46 -5.30 7.56 -5.79
N VAL A 47 -6.53 7.04 -5.74
CA VAL A 47 -7.65 7.46 -6.58
C VAL A 47 -8.63 8.21 -5.70
N LYS A 48 -8.98 9.45 -6.08
CA LYS A 48 -9.92 10.33 -5.36
C LYS A 48 -11.10 10.66 -6.27
N ASP A 49 -12.31 10.26 -5.87
CA ASP A 49 -13.53 10.37 -6.68
C ASP A 49 -13.34 9.83 -8.11
N SER A 50 -12.77 8.62 -8.22
CA SER A 50 -12.46 7.96 -9.51
C SER A 50 -11.40 8.65 -10.38
N VAL A 51 -10.69 9.67 -9.86
CA VAL A 51 -9.58 10.33 -10.57
C VAL A 51 -8.25 10.00 -9.90
N ASP A 52 -7.30 9.47 -10.67
CA ASP A 52 -5.92 9.25 -10.23
C ASP A 52 -5.28 10.55 -9.72
N ARG A 53 -4.64 10.51 -8.55
CA ARG A 53 -4.00 11.69 -7.93
C ARG A 53 -2.50 11.54 -7.82
N GLU A 54 -2.05 10.89 -6.76
CA GLU A 54 -0.64 10.69 -6.48
C GLU A 54 -0.29 9.21 -6.53
N THR A 55 0.99 8.93 -6.78
CA THR A 55 1.54 7.60 -6.71
C THR A 55 2.82 7.65 -5.90
N VAL A 56 2.85 6.91 -4.79
CA VAL A 56 4.01 6.73 -3.94
C VAL A 56 4.68 5.41 -4.31
N ILE A 57 6.00 5.36 -4.31
CA ILE A 57 6.76 4.12 -4.55
C ILE A 57 7.50 3.76 -3.28
N THR A 58 7.28 2.54 -2.77
CA THR A 58 7.94 2.09 -1.54
C THR A 58 9.45 2.00 -1.70
N SER A 59 10.17 2.44 -0.67
CA SER A 59 11.63 2.29 -0.58
C SER A 59 12.00 0.91 0.02
N GLY A 60 13.28 0.69 0.34
CA GLY A 60 13.76 -0.61 0.86
C GLY A 60 13.13 -1.04 2.20
N ASN A 61 12.53 -0.11 2.94
CA ASN A 61 11.84 -0.40 4.20
C ASN A 61 10.35 -0.71 4.02
N GLY A 62 9.82 -0.70 2.78
CA GLY A 62 8.42 -1.01 2.47
C GLY A 62 7.40 0.00 2.99
N LYS A 63 7.82 1.06 3.68
CA LYS A 63 6.92 2.04 4.32
C LYS A 63 6.30 2.98 3.30
N TYR A 64 5.11 3.45 3.63
CA TYR A 64 4.42 4.49 2.88
C TYR A 64 3.54 5.34 3.81
N GLU A 65 3.22 6.54 3.33
CA GLU A 65 2.28 7.47 3.95
C GLU A 65 1.50 8.20 2.85
N LEU A 66 0.24 8.51 3.11
CA LEU A 66 -0.67 9.28 2.27
C LEU A 66 -1.49 10.20 3.18
N TYR A 67 -1.80 11.40 2.70
CA TYR A 67 -2.59 12.39 3.42
C TYR A 67 -3.88 12.65 2.65
N LEU A 68 -5.01 12.24 3.23
CA LEU A 68 -6.32 12.32 2.59
C LEU A 68 -7.15 13.47 3.18
N GLU A 69 -7.98 14.06 2.34
CA GLU A 69 -8.96 15.08 2.75
C GLU A 69 -10.32 14.43 3.07
N ARG A 70 -11.10 15.05 3.95
CA ARG A 70 -12.53 14.71 4.10
C ARG A 70 -13.34 15.09 2.85
N GLY A 71 -14.53 14.51 2.73
CA GLY A 71 -15.50 14.89 1.69
C GLY A 71 -15.43 14.07 0.41
N TYR A 72 -14.56 13.06 0.36
CA TYR A 72 -14.27 12.28 -0.84
C TYR A 72 -14.32 10.78 -0.58
N ASP A 73 -14.51 9.99 -1.63
CA ASP A 73 -14.23 8.56 -1.60
C ASP A 73 -12.88 8.26 -2.25
N TYR A 74 -12.14 7.35 -1.62
CA TYR A 74 -10.80 6.98 -2.02
C TYR A 74 -10.70 5.50 -2.34
N GLN A 75 -9.87 5.18 -3.33
CA GLN A 75 -9.32 3.85 -3.53
C GLN A 75 -7.80 3.94 -3.46
N VAL A 76 -7.18 3.06 -2.68
CA VAL A 76 -5.73 2.98 -2.54
C VAL A 76 -5.27 1.66 -3.12
N TRP A 77 -4.59 1.73 -4.27
CA TRP A 77 -4.17 0.58 -5.05
C TRP A 77 -2.70 0.26 -4.82
N PHE A 78 -2.39 -1.01 -4.60
CA PHE A 78 -1.04 -1.54 -4.40
C PHE A 78 -0.68 -2.40 -5.60
N TYR A 79 0.34 -1.98 -6.34
CA TYR A 79 0.71 -2.59 -7.61
C TYR A 79 2.22 -2.79 -7.73
N ARG A 80 2.62 -3.97 -8.19
CA ARG A 80 3.95 -4.25 -8.77
C ARG A 80 3.76 -5.34 -9.81
N ALA A 81 4.48 -5.27 -10.94
CA ALA A 81 4.22 -6.11 -12.10
C ALA A 81 4.31 -7.63 -11.84
N ASP A 82 5.12 -8.02 -10.86
CA ASP A 82 5.34 -9.41 -10.43
C ASP A 82 4.40 -9.86 -9.29
N LEU A 83 3.52 -8.99 -8.78
CA LEU A 83 2.68 -9.26 -7.62
C LEU A 83 1.20 -9.16 -7.95
N VAL A 84 0.37 -9.83 -7.15
CA VAL A 84 -1.09 -9.68 -7.22
C VAL A 84 -1.49 -8.29 -6.77
N THR A 85 -2.21 -7.59 -7.64
CA THR A 85 -2.72 -6.24 -7.37
C THR A 85 -3.83 -6.29 -6.32
N LYS A 86 -3.78 -5.38 -5.36
CA LYS A 86 -4.77 -5.27 -4.26
C LYS A 86 -5.18 -3.83 -4.08
N HIS A 87 -6.36 -3.60 -3.50
CA HIS A 87 -6.77 -2.26 -3.12
C HIS A 87 -7.65 -2.24 -1.87
N VAL A 88 -7.74 -1.08 -1.23
CA VAL A 88 -8.73 -0.78 -0.20
C VAL A 88 -9.58 0.41 -0.62
N VAL A 89 -10.74 0.56 0.03
CA VAL A 89 -11.60 1.74 -0.15
C VAL A 89 -11.81 2.46 1.18
N ILE A 90 -11.85 3.79 1.12
CA ILE A 90 -12.04 4.65 2.29
C ILE A 90 -13.10 5.70 1.93
N ASP A 91 -14.25 5.66 2.60
CA ASP A 91 -15.32 6.65 2.45
C ASP A 91 -15.19 7.74 3.53
N ALA A 92 -14.62 8.88 3.13
CA ALA A 92 -14.42 10.04 3.97
C ALA A 92 -15.51 11.12 3.77
N ARG A 93 -16.58 10.84 3.00
CA ARG A 93 -17.61 11.83 2.63
C ARG A 93 -18.47 12.28 3.80
N LYS A 94 -18.68 11.38 4.78
CA LYS A 94 -19.52 11.65 5.96
C LYS A 94 -18.78 12.31 7.13
N ILE A 95 -17.48 12.58 6.99
CA ILE A 95 -16.70 13.26 8.02
C ILE A 95 -17.16 14.74 8.11
N PRO A 96 -17.55 15.23 9.30
CA PRO A 96 -18.04 16.60 9.46
C PRO A 96 -16.96 17.65 9.19
N LEU A 97 -17.39 18.89 8.95
CA LEU A 97 -16.49 20.05 8.77
C LEU A 97 -15.63 20.32 10.02
N PHE A 98 -16.20 20.09 11.20
CA PHE A 98 -15.55 20.27 12.49
C PHE A 98 -15.55 18.92 13.23
N PRO A 99 -14.61 18.02 12.89
CA PRO A 99 -14.44 16.78 13.65
C PRO A 99 -13.87 17.06 15.03
N ASP A 100 -14.10 16.14 15.96
CA ASP A 100 -13.62 16.26 17.35
C ASP A 100 -12.09 16.17 17.48
N VAL A 101 -11.42 15.73 16.42
CA VAL A 101 -9.98 15.51 16.35
C VAL A 101 -9.37 16.31 15.21
N PRO A 102 -8.10 16.75 15.34
CA PRO A 102 -7.41 17.49 14.27
C PRO A 102 -7.13 16.62 13.04
N PHE A 103 -7.01 15.30 13.22
CA PHE A 103 -6.82 14.33 12.14
C PHE A 103 -7.28 12.94 12.57
N PHE A 104 -7.52 12.06 11.60
CA PHE A 104 -7.59 10.61 11.84
C PHE A 104 -6.26 9.95 11.47
N ASP A 105 -5.83 8.98 12.26
CA ASP A 105 -4.64 8.18 11.99
C ASP A 105 -5.05 6.74 11.68
N MET A 106 -4.66 6.24 10.52
CA MET A 106 -5.09 4.95 9.98
C MET A 106 -3.86 4.11 9.64
N ASP A 107 -3.72 3.01 10.36
CA ASP A 107 -2.73 1.98 10.06
C ASP A 107 -3.29 0.98 9.03
N LEU A 108 -2.55 0.77 7.94
CA LEU A 108 -2.86 -0.17 6.88
C LEU A 108 -1.63 -0.96 6.48
N GLN A 109 -1.46 -2.11 7.12
CA GLN A 109 -0.44 -3.08 6.74
C GLN A 109 -0.91 -3.87 5.52
N MET A 110 -0.07 -3.98 4.49
CA MET A 110 -0.40 -4.68 3.26
C MET A 110 0.57 -5.84 3.01
N THR A 111 0.05 -7.05 2.87
CA THR A 111 0.83 -8.20 2.40
C THR A 111 0.56 -8.47 0.93
N MET A 112 1.61 -8.68 0.16
CA MET A 112 1.55 -8.97 -1.28
C MET A 112 2.22 -10.32 -1.55
N PHE A 113 1.77 -11.00 -2.60
CA PHE A 113 2.36 -12.27 -3.03
C PHE A 113 2.48 -12.29 -4.55
N THR A 114 3.37 -13.14 -5.05
CA THR A 114 3.72 -13.21 -6.47
C THR A 114 2.52 -13.53 -7.35
N TRP A 115 2.39 -12.85 -8.47
CA TRP A 115 1.43 -13.22 -9.50
C TRP A 115 1.94 -14.43 -10.27
N ILE A 116 1.07 -15.43 -10.44
CA ILE A 116 1.36 -16.67 -11.16
C ILE A 116 0.44 -16.75 -12.35
N ASP A 117 1.02 -16.88 -13.55
CA ASP A 117 0.25 -17.01 -14.78
C ASP A 117 -0.73 -18.19 -14.72
N GLY A 118 -1.98 -17.94 -15.10
CA GLY A 118 -3.08 -18.90 -15.08
C GLY A 118 -3.69 -19.19 -13.69
N PHE A 119 -3.21 -18.60 -12.60
CA PHE A 119 -3.84 -18.74 -11.27
C PHE A 119 -4.99 -17.75 -11.10
N ASP A 120 -6.14 -18.22 -10.62
CA ASP A 120 -7.31 -17.37 -10.39
C ASP A 120 -7.12 -16.47 -9.16
N VAL A 121 -6.98 -15.17 -9.40
CA VAL A 121 -6.86 -14.12 -8.39
C VAL A 121 -8.05 -13.16 -8.39
N SER A 122 -9.16 -13.54 -9.02
CA SER A 122 -10.36 -12.70 -9.18
C SER A 122 -10.90 -12.15 -7.84
N LEU A 123 -10.72 -12.88 -6.74
CA LEU A 123 -11.05 -12.42 -5.39
C LEU A 123 -10.44 -11.04 -5.07
N TYR A 124 -9.21 -10.77 -5.51
CA TYR A 124 -8.49 -9.52 -5.21
C TYR A 124 -8.92 -8.34 -6.09
N MET A 125 -9.87 -8.54 -7.00
CA MET A 125 -10.62 -7.45 -7.64
C MET A 125 -11.62 -6.81 -6.69
N GLU A 126 -11.97 -7.47 -5.58
CA GLU A 126 -12.70 -6.87 -4.48
C GLU A 126 -11.75 -6.13 -3.53
N PRO A 127 -12.21 -5.06 -2.85
CA PRO A 127 -11.36 -4.37 -1.88
C PRO A 127 -11.04 -5.27 -0.70
N VAL A 128 -9.76 -5.36 -0.36
CA VAL A 128 -9.28 -6.21 0.76
C VAL A 128 -9.67 -5.64 2.12
N GLY A 129 -9.96 -4.35 2.17
CA GLY A 129 -10.40 -3.61 3.36
C GLY A 129 -11.27 -2.43 2.95
N ARG A 130 -12.19 -2.07 3.85
CA ARG A 130 -13.11 -0.93 3.69
C ARG A 130 -13.08 -0.10 4.96
N ALA A 131 -13.02 1.21 4.85
CA ALA A 131 -13.22 2.11 5.97
C ALA A 131 -14.31 3.12 5.65
N GLU A 132 -15.06 3.50 6.69
CA GLU A 132 -16.09 4.54 6.59
C GLU A 132 -16.20 5.31 7.92
N TYR A 133 -16.65 6.56 7.82
CA TYR A 133 -16.98 7.34 8.99
C TYR A 133 -18.32 6.90 9.59
N LYS A 134 -18.28 6.45 10.84
CA LYS A 134 -19.45 6.00 11.60
C LYS A 134 -19.88 7.09 12.58
N GLN A 135 -21.03 7.70 12.33
CA GLN A 135 -21.58 8.76 13.18
C GLN A 135 -21.82 8.32 14.62
N SER A 136 -22.20 7.06 14.84
CA SER A 136 -22.47 6.50 16.18
C SER A 136 -21.27 6.56 17.13
N VAL A 137 -20.07 6.38 16.60
CA VAL A 137 -18.79 6.43 17.34
C VAL A 137 -17.95 7.66 16.98
N ARG A 138 -18.49 8.52 16.10
CA ARG A 138 -17.85 9.73 15.56
C ARG A 138 -16.42 9.50 15.06
N ASN A 139 -16.16 8.33 14.48
CA ASN A 139 -14.81 7.91 14.07
C ASN A 139 -14.80 7.33 12.66
N LEU A 140 -13.67 7.51 11.97
CA LEU A 140 -13.34 6.77 10.74
C LEU A 140 -12.76 5.41 11.14
N SER A 141 -13.44 4.33 10.79
CA SER A 141 -13.08 2.99 11.25
C SER A 141 -13.13 1.98 10.11
N TRP A 142 -12.25 0.97 10.20
CA TRP A 142 -12.31 -0.21 9.33
C TRP A 142 -13.60 -1.01 9.56
N ASP A 143 -14.13 -1.57 8.48
CA ASP A 143 -15.18 -2.56 8.50
C ASP A 143 -14.58 -3.92 8.86
N VAL A 144 -14.69 -4.25 10.15
CA VAL A 144 -14.16 -5.49 10.72
C VAL A 144 -14.87 -6.73 10.16
N GLU A 145 -16.17 -6.63 9.85
CA GLU A 145 -16.95 -7.76 9.33
C GLU A 145 -16.52 -8.07 7.89
N HIS A 146 -16.48 -7.04 7.03
CA HIS A 146 -15.94 -7.17 5.66
C HIS A 146 -14.52 -7.75 5.67
N THR A 147 -13.65 -7.23 6.53
CA THR A 147 -12.25 -7.65 6.60
C THR A 147 -12.13 -9.13 7.00
N LYS A 148 -12.90 -9.58 7.99
CA LYS A 148 -12.92 -11.00 8.40
C LYS A 148 -13.42 -11.92 7.30
N ASP A 149 -14.50 -11.52 6.62
CA ASP A 149 -15.08 -12.30 5.54
C ASP A 149 -14.13 -12.40 4.34
N PHE A 150 -13.49 -11.28 3.97
CA PHE A 150 -12.46 -11.26 2.93
C PHE A 150 -11.28 -12.14 3.33
N GLN A 151 -10.79 -12.04 4.56
CA GLN A 151 -9.68 -12.87 5.06
C GLN A 151 -10.01 -14.37 4.98
N ALA A 152 -11.23 -14.79 5.32
CA ALA A 152 -11.64 -16.19 5.21
C ALA A 152 -11.67 -16.69 3.76
N ARG A 153 -12.08 -15.86 2.79
CA ARG A 153 -12.00 -16.19 1.35
C ARG A 153 -10.56 -16.20 0.85
N SER A 154 -9.76 -15.22 1.29
CA SER A 154 -8.33 -15.08 0.97
C SER A 154 -7.56 -16.31 1.44
N ASN A 155 -7.77 -16.76 2.68
CA ASN A 155 -7.11 -17.95 3.22
C ASN A 155 -7.40 -19.21 2.40
N ARG A 156 -8.65 -19.40 1.97
CA ARG A 156 -9.02 -20.51 1.07
C ARG A 156 -8.28 -20.43 -0.26
N THR A 157 -8.18 -19.23 -0.83
CA THR A 157 -7.44 -18.99 -2.07
C THR A 157 -5.95 -19.28 -1.90
N MET A 158 -5.36 -18.87 -0.77
CA MET A 158 -3.94 -19.10 -0.48
C MET A 158 -3.58 -20.58 -0.35
N ILE A 159 -4.48 -21.41 0.19
CA ILE A 159 -4.27 -22.88 0.23
C ILE A 159 -4.11 -23.45 -1.19
N HIS A 160 -4.89 -22.98 -2.16
CA HIS A 160 -4.77 -23.41 -3.56
C HIS A 160 -3.52 -22.83 -4.22
N TYR A 161 -3.20 -21.57 -3.92
CA TYR A 161 -2.01 -20.89 -4.41
C TYR A 161 -0.72 -21.63 -4.00
N GLU A 162 -0.58 -21.97 -2.72
CA GLU A 162 0.59 -22.68 -2.19
C GLU A 162 0.79 -24.05 -2.85
N ARG A 163 -0.30 -24.76 -3.14
CA ARG A 163 -0.24 -26.05 -3.85
C ARG A 163 0.29 -25.87 -5.28
N GLU A 164 -0.20 -24.86 -5.98
CA GLU A 164 0.22 -24.56 -7.35
C GLU A 164 1.70 -24.15 -7.41
N VAL A 165 2.16 -23.32 -6.45
CA VAL A 165 3.59 -22.98 -6.29
C VAL A 165 4.43 -24.24 -6.12
N ALA A 166 4.08 -25.09 -5.15
CA ALA A 166 4.82 -26.31 -4.87
C ALA A 166 4.85 -27.27 -6.09
N ASP A 167 3.75 -27.37 -6.84
CA ASP A 167 3.70 -28.19 -8.06
C ASP A 167 4.60 -27.65 -9.17
N ARG A 168 4.65 -26.33 -9.36
CA ARG A 168 5.54 -25.69 -10.34
C ARG A 168 7.00 -25.87 -9.97
N GLU A 169 7.35 -25.69 -8.70
CA GLU A 169 8.70 -25.91 -8.18
C GLU A 169 9.15 -27.37 -8.37
N ARG A 170 8.29 -28.34 -8.01
CA ARG A 170 8.56 -29.77 -8.25
C ARG A 170 8.82 -30.07 -9.73
N LYS A 171 7.97 -29.56 -10.62
CA LYS A 171 8.12 -29.73 -12.08
C LYS A 171 9.40 -29.07 -12.61
N ALA A 172 9.76 -27.90 -12.11
CA ALA A 172 11.00 -27.20 -12.49
C ALA A 172 12.24 -27.98 -12.05
N ALA A 173 12.25 -28.52 -10.83
CA ALA A 173 13.36 -29.35 -10.32
C ALA A 173 13.59 -30.60 -11.18
N LEU A 174 12.52 -31.32 -11.55
CA LEU A 174 12.59 -32.51 -12.41
C LEU A 174 13.16 -32.20 -13.81
N LYS A 175 12.81 -31.04 -14.39
CA LYS A 175 13.36 -30.56 -15.67
C LYS A 175 14.83 -30.13 -15.55
N GLY A 176 15.23 -29.52 -14.43
CA GLY A 176 16.62 -29.13 -14.18
C GLY A 176 17.56 -30.33 -14.02
N THR A 177 17.10 -31.43 -13.41
CA THR A 177 17.90 -32.65 -13.23
C THR A 177 18.13 -33.42 -14.54
N THR A 178 17.24 -33.31 -15.52
CA THR A 178 17.35 -33.99 -16.82
C THR A 178 18.28 -33.29 -17.82
N ALA A 179 18.70 -32.05 -17.55
CA ALA A 179 19.54 -31.24 -18.44
C ALA A 179 21.04 -31.21 -18.06
N LYS A 180 21.63 -32.34 -17.63
CA LYS A 180 23.08 -32.40 -17.34
C LYS A 180 23.88 -32.55 -18.66
N PRO A 181 24.88 -31.70 -18.98
CA PRO A 181 25.52 -31.69 -20.29
C PRO A 181 26.38 -32.94 -20.50
N GLY A 182 26.25 -33.53 -21.70
CA GLY A 182 27.09 -34.62 -22.17
C GLY A 182 28.58 -34.27 -22.07
N ARG A 183 29.33 -35.18 -21.45
CA ARG A 183 30.78 -35.13 -21.27
C ARG A 183 31.46 -34.92 -22.64
N ARG A 184 31.94 -33.70 -22.93
CA ARG A 184 32.78 -33.43 -24.10
C ARG A 184 34.02 -34.31 -24.01
N ARG A 185 34.13 -35.30 -24.90
CA ARG A 185 35.35 -36.07 -25.13
C ARG A 185 36.44 -35.08 -25.56
N ARG A 186 37.46 -34.91 -24.73
CA ARG A 186 38.67 -34.17 -25.08
C ARG A 186 39.40 -35.01 -26.13
N VAL A 187 39.31 -34.61 -27.40
CA VAL A 187 40.20 -35.13 -28.44
C VAL A 187 41.57 -34.55 -28.14
N VAL A 188 42.55 -35.42 -27.96
CA VAL A 188 43.96 -35.06 -27.80
C VAL A 188 44.56 -35.23 -29.18
N ASP A 189 44.92 -34.13 -29.82
CA ASP A 189 45.73 -34.18 -31.04
C ASP A 189 47.21 -34.34 -30.65
N PHE A 190 47.89 -35.22 -31.40
CA PHE A 190 49.28 -35.65 -31.21
C PHE A 190 50.28 -34.66 -31.83
#